data_AF-A0AA37WS06-F1
#
_entry.id   AF-A0AA37WS06-F1
#
_cell.length_a   1.000
_cell.length_b   1.000
_cell.length_c   1.000
_cell.angle_alpha   90.00
_cell.angle_beta   90.00
_cell.angle_gamma   90.00
#
_symmetry.space_group_name_H-M   'P 1'
#
loop_
_entity.id
_entity.type
_entity.pdbx_description
1 polymer ?
#
loop_
_entity_poly.entity_id
_entity_poly.type
_entity_poly.pdbx_seq_one_letter_code
_entity_poly.pdbx_strand_id
1 'polypeptide(L)' 'MDDPTPIAVTVESCGDGGARFRWHLTDADGVSIRVSPEAYASPEDAQDAGQAALQAFGAAASA' A
#
# COMPACT_ATOMS: atom_id res chain seq x y z
N MET A 1 -16.48 -15.11 7.27
CA MET A 1 -15.54 -15.10 6.13
C MET A 1 -14.82 -13.79 6.32
N ASP A 2 -13.62 -13.84 6.90
CA ASP A 2 -12.84 -12.66 7.22
C ASP A 2 -12.36 -12.10 5.87
N ASP A 3 -12.94 -10.99 5.43
CA ASP A 3 -12.46 -10.32 4.23
C ASP A 3 -11.15 -9.63 4.64
N PRO A 4 -10.01 -9.98 4.02
CA PRO A 4 -8.71 -9.44 4.41
C PRO A 4 -8.73 -7.94 4.14
N THR A 5 -9.03 -7.18 5.18
CA THR A 5 -9.16 -5.74 5.13
C THR A 5 -7.77 -5.17 5.29
N PRO A 6 -7.15 -4.62 4.23
CA PRO A 6 -5.85 -4.00 4.40
C PRO A 6 -5.95 -2.95 5.51
N ILE A 7 -5.05 -3.02 6.49
CA ILE A 7 -5.04 -2.10 7.64
C ILE A 7 -3.84 -1.15 7.63
N ALA A 8 -2.79 -1.49 6.88
CA ALA A 8 -1.53 -0.77 6.90
C ALA A 8 -0.92 -0.59 5.50
N VAL A 9 -0.25 0.54 5.32
CA VAL A 9 0.55 0.88 4.14
C VAL A 9 2.01 0.78 4.52
N THR A 10 2.76 -0.08 3.84
CA THR A 10 4.22 -0.19 3.96
C THR A 10 4.85 0.36 2.70
N VAL A 11 5.77 1.30 2.83
CA VAL A 11 6.52 1.85 1.67
C VAL A 11 7.92 1.24 1.66
N GLU A 12 8.25 0.57 0.56
CA GLU A 12 9.56 -0.01 0.32
C GLU A 12 10.24 0.67 -0.87
N SER A 13 11.52 1.00 -0.71
CA SER A 13 12.34 1.51 -1.80
C SER A 13 12.78 0.35 -2.72
N CYS A 14 12.28 0.34 -3.95
CA CYS A 14 12.57 -0.67 -4.95
C CYS A 14 13.51 -0.10 -6.03
N GLY A 15 14.81 -0.21 -5.80
CA GLY A 15 15.83 0.15 -6.80
C GLY A 15 17.23 0.24 -6.20
N ASP A 16 18.22 -0.21 -6.96
CA ASP A 16 19.64 -0.02 -6.69
C ASP A 16 19.93 1.50 -6.66
N GLY A 17 19.85 2.10 -5.47
CA GLY A 17 20.01 3.56 -5.28
C GLY A 17 18.80 4.33 -4.74
N GLY A 18 17.67 3.69 -4.41
CA GLY A 18 16.57 4.36 -3.69
C GLY A 18 15.76 5.39 -4.47
N ALA A 19 15.89 5.44 -5.81
CA ALA A 19 15.17 6.40 -6.66
C ALA A 19 13.71 6.04 -6.95
N ARG A 20 13.25 4.89 -6.44
CA ARG A 20 11.93 4.34 -6.73
C ARG A 20 11.32 3.75 -5.46
N PHE A 21 10.09 4.14 -5.17
CA PHE A 21 9.33 3.74 -3.98
C PHE A 21 8.08 3.01 -4.43
N ARG A 22 7.77 1.90 -3.77
CA ARG A 22 6.53 1.16 -3.97
C ARG A 22 5.84 1.01 -2.64
N TRP A 23 4.53 1.19 -2.63
CA TRP A 23 3.71 0.90 -1.47
C TRP A 23 3.12 -0.50 -1.56
N HIS A 24 2.92 -1.10 -0.40
CA HIS A 24 2.33 -2.41 -0.19
C HIS A 24 1.25 -2.26 0.87
N LEU A 25 0.03 -2.71 0.56
CA LEU A 25 -1.03 -2.83 1.55
C LEU A 25 -0.92 -4.19 2.20
N THR A 26 -0.82 -4.17 3.53
CA THR A 26 -0.79 -5.36 4.36
C THR A 26 -2.05 -5.44 5.21
N ASP A 27 -2.56 -6.65 5.33
CA ASP A 27 -3.63 -7.00 6.24
C ASP A 27 -3.09 -7.18 7.68
N ALA A 28 -3.98 -7.34 8.66
CA ALA A 28 -3.63 -7.61 10.06
C ALA A 28 -2.77 -8.88 10.23
N ASP A 29 -2.92 -9.87 9.35
CA ASP A 29 -2.09 -11.07 9.31
C ASP A 29 -0.67 -10.82 8.74
N GLY A 30 -0.37 -9.61 8.28
CA GLY A 30 0.89 -9.27 7.62
C GLY A 30 0.96 -9.75 6.17
N VAL A 31 -0.16 -10.20 5.62
CA VAL A 31 -0.25 -10.65 4.22
C VAL A 31 -0.33 -9.43 3.31
N SER A 32 0.55 -9.38 2.32
CA SER A 32 0.48 -8.36 1.26
C SER A 32 -0.71 -8.62 0.36
N ILE A 33 -1.75 -7.82 0.48
CA ILE A 33 -2.99 -7.94 -0.30
C ILE A 33 -2.84 -7.24 -1.65
N ARG A 34 -2.15 -6.10 -1.65
CA ARG A 34 -1.97 -5.30 -2.85
C ARG A 34 -0.63 -4.61 -2.85
N VAL A 35 0.00 -4.60 -4.02
CA VAL A 35 1.22 -3.85 -4.28
C VAL A 35 0.92 -2.76 -5.29
N SER A 36 1.68 -1.68 -5.20
CA SER A 36 1.62 -0.62 -6.19
C SER A 36 2.02 -1.12 -7.59
N PRO A 37 1.20 -0.86 -8.62
CA PRO A 37 1.53 -1.27 -9.99
C PRO A 37 2.72 -0.48 -10.56
N GLU A 38 2.93 0.74 -10.08
CA GLU A 38 4.00 1.64 -10.52
C GLU A 38 4.91 2.01 -9.36
N ALA A 39 6.17 2.31 -9.68
CA ALA A 39 7.13 2.80 -8.71
C ALA A 39 7.18 4.33 -8.77
N TYR A 40 7.00 4.98 -7.63
CA TYR A 40 7.04 6.43 -7.49
C TYR A 40 8.47 6.93 -7.33
N ALA A 41 8.73 8.16 -7.77
CA ALA A 41 10.05 8.77 -7.62
C ALA A 41 10.35 9.25 -6.19
N SER A 42 9.32 9.44 -5.36
CA SER A 42 9.42 9.98 -4.00
C SER A 42 8.68 9.10 -2.98
N PRO A 43 9.18 8.99 -1.73
CA PRO A 43 8.54 8.19 -0.68
C PRO A 43 7.20 8.78 -0.24
N GLU A 44 7.08 10.12 -0.26
CA GLU A 44 5.87 10.85 0.11
C GLU A 44 4.72 10.52 -0.85
N ASP A 45 5.00 10.52 -2.16
CA ASP A 45 4.04 10.19 -3.23
C ASP A 45 3.58 8.73 -3.12
N ALA A 46 4.52 7.81 -2.85
CA ALA A 46 4.18 6.41 -2.61
C ALA A 46 3.32 6.23 -1.34
N GLN A 47 3.60 6.98 -0.29
CA GLN A 47 2.85 6.89 0.96
C GLN A 47 1.43 7.45 0.81
N ASP A 48 1.28 8.61 0.15
CA ASP A 48 -0.03 9.22 -0.14
C ASP A 48 -0.88 8.30 -1.02
N ALA A 49 -0.32 7.77 -2.11
CA ALA A 49 -1.03 6.83 -2.98
C ALA A 49 -1.42 5.53 -2.25
N GLY A 50 -0.55 5.02 -1.38
CA GLY A 50 -0.86 3.88 -0.53
C GLY A 50 -1.97 4.18 0.47
N GLN A 51 -1.95 5.35 1.13
CA GLN A 51 -3.01 5.76 2.05
C GLN A 51 -4.35 5.97 1.33
N ALA A 52 -4.34 6.56 0.14
CA ALA A 52 -5.54 6.69 -0.69
C ALA A 52 -6.13 5.32 -1.05
N ALA A 53 -5.28 4.35 -1.40
CA ALA A 53 -5.71 2.98 -1.64
C ALA A 53 -6.29 2.33 -0.37
N LEU A 54 -5.62 2.46 0.78
CA LEU A 54 -6.11 1.96 2.07
C LEU A 54 -7.49 2.53 2.43
N GLN A 55 -7.67 3.85 2.28
CA GLN A 55 -8.94 4.54 2.53
C GLN A 55 -10.04 4.05 1.58
N ALA A 56 -9.73 3.86 0.29
CA ALA A 56 -10.69 3.35 -0.67
C ALA A 56 -11.13 1.91 -0.36
N PHE A 57 -10.21 1.06 0.12
CA PHE A 57 -10.53 -0.30 0.59
C PHE A 57 -11.37 -0.28 1.87
N GLY A 58 -11.00 0.52 2.88
CA GLY A 58 -11.77 0.65 4.11
C GLY A 58 -13.19 1.16 3.87
N ALA A 59 -13.36 2.12 2.95
CA ALA A 59 -14.67 2.59 2.52
C ALA A 59 -15.49 1.47 1.85
N ALA A 60 -14.88 0.66 0.99
CA ALA A 60 -15.53 -0.47 0.34
C ALA A 60 -15.90 -1.62 1.30
N ALA A 61 -15.08 -1.86 2.34
CA ALA A 61 -15.35 -2.86 3.37
C ALA A 61 -16.48 -2.45 4.35
N SER A 62 -16.79 -1.16 4.42
CA SER A 62 -17.82 -0.60 5.31
C SER A 62 -19.21 -0.42 4.67
N ALA A 63 -19.38 -0.77 3.39
CA ALA A 63 -20.61 -0.62 2.61
C ALA A 63 -21.35 -1.96 2.44
#